data_AF-A0A8J8YA00-F1
#
_entry.id   AF-A0A8J8YA00-F1
#
_cell.length_a   1.000
_cell.length_b   1.000
_cell.length_c   1.000
_cell.angle_alpha   90.00
_cell.angle_beta   90.00
_cell.angle_gamma   90.00
#
_symmetry.space_group_name_H-M   'P 1'
#
loop_
_entity.id
_entity.type
_entity.pdbx_description
1 polymer ?
#
loop_
_entity_poly.entity_id
_entity_poly.type
_entity_poly.pdbx_seq_one_letter_code
_entity_poly.pdbx_strand_id
1 'polypeptide(L)'
;MQTPVTIPVPVLRLPRGPDGFSRGFAPDGRRAPLRPEVPEIQECPIAQESLEFQEQRARAALRERYLRSLLAMVGRQVSFTLHEGVRVAAHFGATDLDVVNFYVSQLQTPIGVQAEALLRCSDIISYTFKP
;
A
#
# COMPACT_ATOMS: atom_id res chain seq x y z
N MET A 1 -47.89 19.90 5.27
CA MET A 1 -46.81 19.98 6.28
C MET A 1 -45.76 18.93 5.94
N GLN A 2 -44.77 19.27 5.10
CA GLN A 2 -43.67 18.37 4.74
C GLN A 2 -42.50 18.60 5.69
N THR A 3 -42.12 17.57 6.45
CA THR A 3 -40.89 17.56 7.25
C THR A 3 -39.71 17.23 6.34
N PRO A 4 -38.68 18.09 6.23
CA PRO A 4 -37.53 17.79 5.40
C PRO A 4 -36.63 16.75 6.07
N VAL A 5 -36.16 15.80 5.27
CA VAL A 5 -35.22 14.74 5.63
C VAL A 5 -33.82 15.36 5.77
N THR A 6 -33.30 15.42 6.99
CA THR A 6 -31.93 15.89 7.26
C THR A 6 -30.92 14.79 6.92
N ILE A 7 -30.61 14.63 5.64
CA ILE A 7 -29.47 13.82 5.19
C ILE A 7 -28.22 14.68 5.36
N PRO A 8 -27.24 14.32 6.21
CA PRO A 8 -26.02 15.09 6.35
C PRO A 8 -25.20 14.99 5.06
N VAL A 9 -25.09 16.10 4.34
CA VAL A 9 -24.25 16.22 3.14
C VAL A 9 -22.79 16.35 3.59
N PRO A 10 -21.86 15.53 3.11
CA PRO A 10 -20.45 15.70 3.40
C PRO A 10 -19.95 16.98 2.74
N VAL A 11 -19.76 18.04 3.53
CA VAL A 11 -19.14 19.28 3.05
C VAL A 11 -17.63 19.05 2.99
N LEU A 12 -17.09 18.86 1.78
CA LEU A 12 -15.66 18.89 1.55
C LEU A 12 -15.17 20.31 1.81
N ARG A 13 -14.61 20.56 3.01
CA ARG A 13 -14.01 21.86 3.33
C ARG A 13 -12.71 21.99 2.54
N LEU A 14 -12.77 22.76 1.47
CA LEU A 14 -11.59 23.17 0.74
C LEU A 14 -10.63 23.90 1.69
N PRO A 15 -9.30 23.73 1.52
CA PRO A 15 -8.32 24.41 2.33
C PRO A 15 -8.56 25.93 2.30
N ARG A 16 -8.43 26.59 3.45
CA ARG A 16 -8.64 28.04 3.55
C ARG A 16 -7.71 28.74 2.57
N GLY A 17 -8.27 29.66 1.79
CA GLY A 17 -7.51 30.55 0.93
C GLY A 17 -6.55 31.43 1.75
N PRO A 18 -5.51 31.99 1.12
CA PRO A 18 -4.44 32.71 1.80
C PRO A 18 -5.00 33.82 2.69
N ASP A 19 -4.76 33.69 3.99
CA ASP A 19 -5.24 34.56 5.07
C ASP A 19 -4.23 35.68 5.39
N GLY A 20 -3.56 36.19 4.36
CA GLY A 20 -2.60 37.30 4.44
C GLY A 20 -1.24 36.96 5.06
N PHE A 21 -1.16 35.89 5.86
CA PHE A 21 0.10 35.39 6.44
C PHE A 21 0.55 34.04 5.88
N SER A 22 -0.28 33.34 5.10
CA SER A 22 0.08 32.07 4.47
C SER A 22 0.17 32.21 2.94
N ARG A 23 1.20 31.61 2.33
CA ARG A 23 1.38 31.56 0.88
C ARG A 23 0.33 30.65 0.28
N GLY A 24 -0.69 31.25 -0.36
CA GLY A 24 -1.78 30.52 -1.02
C GLY A 24 -1.34 29.69 -2.24
N PHE A 25 -2.30 28.97 -2.83
CA PHE A 25 -2.10 28.19 -4.04
C PHE A 25 -1.97 29.12 -5.26
N ALA A 26 -0.75 29.33 -5.74
CA ALA A 26 -0.48 29.89 -7.05
C ALA A 26 -0.60 28.79 -8.12
N PRO A 27 -1.39 28.96 -9.19
CA PRO A 27 -1.57 27.94 -10.22
C PRO A 27 -0.28 27.71 -11.03
N ASP A 28 0.60 28.71 -11.11
CA ASP A 28 1.91 28.61 -11.76
C ASP A 28 3.06 28.29 -10.77
N GLY A 29 2.70 27.88 -9.54
CA GLY A 29 3.60 27.80 -8.40
C GLY A 29 4.62 26.67 -8.49
N ARG A 30 5.78 26.94 -9.12
CA ARG A 30 7.02 26.17 -8.96
C ARG A 30 7.35 26.09 -7.46
N ARG A 31 7.12 24.93 -6.85
CA ARG A 31 7.56 24.62 -5.49
C ARG A 31 9.03 24.17 -5.54
N ALA A 32 9.96 25.13 -5.52
CA ALA A 32 11.36 24.85 -5.26
C ALA A 32 11.88 25.81 -4.17
N PRO A 33 12.67 25.34 -3.19
CA PRO A 33 13.35 26.24 -2.28
C PRO A 33 14.41 27.03 -3.06
N LEU A 34 14.39 28.36 -2.93
CA LEU A 34 15.45 29.23 -3.43
C LEU A 34 16.75 28.89 -2.70
N ARG A 35 17.71 28.26 -3.40
CA ARG A 35 19.10 28.19 -2.96
C ARG A 35 19.75 29.57 -3.09
N PRO A 36 20.75 29.92 -2.26
CA PRO A 36 21.44 31.20 -2.38
C PRO A 36 22.13 31.31 -3.75
N GLU A 37 21.97 32.45 -4.42
CA GLU A 37 22.53 32.71 -5.74
C GLU A 37 24.06 32.71 -5.70
N VAL A 38 24.66 31.94 -6.61
CA VAL A 38 26.08 32.02 -6.98
C VAL A 38 26.13 32.17 -8.51
N PRO A 39 27.01 33.03 -9.07
CA PRO A 39 26.90 33.47 -10.46
C PRO A 39 27.13 32.35 -11.49
N GLU A 40 26.43 32.51 -12.60
CA GLU A 40 26.23 31.62 -13.75
C GLU A 40 27.52 31.09 -14.41
N ILE A 41 27.65 29.75 -14.48
CA ILE A 41 28.31 29.06 -15.59
C ILE A 41 27.46 27.84 -15.97
N GLN A 42 26.82 27.96 -17.15
CA GLN A 42 26.62 26.94 -18.18
C GLN A 42 26.86 25.47 -17.79
N GLU A 43 25.78 24.72 -17.67
CA GLU A 43 25.54 23.37 -18.23
C GLU A 43 24.19 22.90 -17.70
N CYS A 44 23.23 22.60 -18.57
CA CYS A 44 21.96 21.98 -18.16
C CYS A 44 22.29 20.63 -17.51
N PRO A 45 22.15 20.45 -16.18
CA PRO A 45 22.31 19.13 -15.63
C PRO A 45 21.03 18.40 -15.99
N ILE A 46 21.15 17.29 -16.72
CA ILE A 46 20.20 16.18 -16.71
C ILE A 46 19.54 16.19 -15.34
N ALA A 47 18.24 16.49 -15.25
CA ALA A 47 17.55 16.68 -13.97
C ALA A 47 17.87 15.47 -13.10
N GLN A 48 18.83 15.62 -12.18
CA GLN A 48 19.30 14.52 -11.36
C GLN A 48 18.10 14.18 -10.49
N GLU A 49 17.45 13.07 -10.82
CA GLU A 49 16.34 12.54 -10.05
C GLU A 49 16.78 12.56 -8.60
N SER A 50 16.02 13.24 -7.74
CA SER A 50 16.36 13.32 -6.34
C SER A 50 16.47 11.90 -5.79
N LEU A 51 17.34 11.70 -4.80
CA LEU A 51 17.50 10.40 -4.15
C LEU A 51 16.14 9.86 -3.66
N GLU A 52 15.29 10.74 -3.13
CA GLU A 52 13.91 10.42 -2.76
C GLU A 52 13.08 9.89 -3.95
N PHE A 53 13.15 10.52 -5.12
CA PHE A 53 12.42 10.05 -6.31
C PHE A 53 12.87 8.65 -6.73
N GLN A 54 14.19 8.40 -6.74
CA GLN A 54 14.75 7.09 -7.06
C GLN A 54 14.30 6.02 -6.05
N GLU A 55 14.30 6.35 -4.75
CA GLU A 55 13.80 5.45 -3.72
C GLU A 55 12.31 5.14 -3.89
N GLN A 56 11.47 6.15 -4.19
CA GLN A 56 10.04 5.92 -4.41
C GLN A 56 9.79 5.04 -5.64
N ARG A 57 10.55 5.25 -6.72
CA ARG A 57 10.52 4.38 -7.89
C ARG A 57 10.91 2.95 -7.56
N ALA A 58 11.97 2.76 -6.76
CA ALA A 58 12.39 1.44 -6.29
C ALA A 58 11.33 0.77 -5.41
N ARG A 59 10.73 1.50 -4.46
CA ARG A 59 9.62 1.02 -3.61
C ARG A 59 8.43 0.57 -4.46
N ALA A 60 8.04 1.37 -5.45
CA ALA A 60 6.94 1.04 -6.36
C ALA A 60 7.23 -0.24 -7.17
N ALA A 61 8.44 -0.37 -7.73
CA ALA A 61 8.82 -1.56 -8.50
C ALA A 61 8.86 -2.83 -7.64
N LEU A 62 9.37 -2.74 -6.40
CA LEU A 62 9.36 -3.86 -5.46
C LEU A 62 7.92 -4.24 -5.06
N ARG A 63 7.08 -3.24 -4.79
CA ARG A 63 5.67 -3.45 -4.44
C ARG A 63 4.89 -4.08 -5.59
N GLU A 64 5.10 -3.64 -6.82
CA GLU A 64 4.47 -4.21 -8.01
C GLU A 64 4.82 -5.70 -8.17
N ARG A 65 6.11 -6.06 -8.03
CA ARG A 65 6.56 -7.46 -8.11
C ARG A 65 5.96 -8.30 -6.99
N TYR A 66 5.89 -7.75 -5.78
CA TYR A 66 5.26 -8.41 -4.65
C TYR A 66 3.76 -8.65 -4.89
N LEU A 67 3.01 -7.64 -5.34
CA LEU A 67 1.58 -7.80 -5.64
C LEU A 67 1.33 -8.80 -6.76
N ARG A 68 2.17 -8.84 -7.81
CA ARG A 68 2.10 -9.89 -8.83
C ARG A 68 2.32 -11.30 -8.26
N SER A 69 3.20 -11.43 -7.26
CA SER A 69 3.41 -12.72 -6.58
C SER A 69 2.18 -13.15 -5.76
N LEU A 70 1.47 -12.21 -5.11
CA LEU A 70 0.22 -12.50 -4.40
C LEU A 70 -0.87 -12.94 -5.38
N LEU A 71 -0.99 -12.26 -6.52
CA LEU A 71 -1.93 -12.62 -7.57
C LEU A 71 -1.63 -14.01 -8.13
N ALA A 72 -0.34 -14.36 -8.30
CA ALA A 72 0.06 -15.69 -8.74
C ALA A 72 -0.33 -16.81 -7.76
N MET A 73 -0.55 -16.51 -6.48
CA MET A 73 -1.02 -17.49 -5.48
C MET A 73 -2.52 -17.80 -5.57
N VAL A 74 -3.34 -16.94 -6.17
CA VAL A 74 -4.81 -17.07 -6.16
C VAL A 74 -5.24 -18.41 -6.74
N GLY A 75 -6.07 -19.14 -5.99
CA GLY A 75 -6.59 -20.44 -6.38
C GLY A 75 -5.61 -21.60 -6.23
N ARG A 76 -4.44 -21.38 -5.63
CA ARG A 76 -3.41 -22.41 -5.43
C ARG A 76 -3.31 -22.84 -3.98
N GLN A 77 -2.78 -24.03 -3.78
CA GLN A 77 -2.38 -24.47 -2.45
C GLN A 77 -1.10 -23.75 -2.02
N VAL A 78 -1.13 -23.17 -0.82
CA VAL A 78 -0.02 -22.48 -0.16
C VAL A 78 0.24 -23.17 1.16
N SER A 79 1.52 -23.45 1.42
CA SER A 79 1.98 -24.01 2.70
C SER A 79 2.48 -22.89 3.59
N PHE A 80 2.00 -22.82 4.82
CA PHE A 80 2.39 -21.83 5.81
C PHE A 80 3.16 -22.50 6.94
N THR A 81 4.22 -21.84 7.39
CA THR A 81 4.89 -22.14 8.65
C THR A 81 4.43 -21.13 9.69
N LEU A 82 3.76 -21.62 10.73
CA LEU A 82 3.26 -20.82 11.84
C LEU A 82 4.23 -20.92 13.04
N HIS A 83 3.92 -20.21 14.11
CA HIS A 83 4.61 -20.37 15.40
C HIS A 83 4.55 -21.81 15.92
N GLU A 84 5.45 -22.14 16.86
CA GLU A 84 5.60 -23.50 17.42
C GLU A 84 5.93 -24.59 16.38
N GLY A 85 6.47 -24.20 15.21
CA GLY A 85 6.86 -25.12 14.15
C GLY A 85 5.68 -25.78 13.43
N VAL A 86 4.46 -25.30 13.66
CA VAL A 86 3.25 -25.86 13.04
C VAL A 86 3.26 -25.55 11.54
N ARG A 87 3.08 -26.58 10.72
CA ARG A 87 2.96 -26.45 9.27
C ARG A 87 1.53 -26.75 8.85
N VAL A 88 0.94 -25.83 8.11
CA VAL A 88 -0.42 -25.96 7.58
C VAL A 88 -0.41 -25.72 6.08
N ALA A 89 -1.39 -26.27 5.38
CA ALA A 89 -1.57 -26.05 3.95
C ALA A 89 -3.02 -25.68 3.68
N ALA A 90 -3.25 -24.70 2.81
CA ALA A 90 -4.60 -24.23 2.48
C ALA A 90 -4.65 -23.72 1.04
N HIS A 91 -5.84 -23.60 0.48
CA HIS A 91 -6.05 -22.91 -0.80
C HIS A 91 -6.11 -21.41 -0.53
N PHE A 92 -5.23 -20.65 -1.19
CA PHE A 92 -5.20 -19.21 -1.05
C PHE A 92 -6.33 -18.56 -1.84
N GLY A 93 -7.17 -17.82 -1.13
CA GLY A 93 -8.25 -17.02 -1.71
C GLY A 93 -7.81 -15.59 -1.95
N ALA A 94 -7.51 -14.86 -0.87
CA ALA A 94 -7.21 -13.43 -0.92
C ALA A 94 -6.30 -12.97 0.23
N THR A 95 -5.87 -11.72 0.17
CA THR A 95 -5.17 -11.02 1.24
C THR A 95 -5.59 -9.54 1.26
N ASP A 96 -5.52 -8.91 2.42
CA ASP A 96 -5.80 -7.48 2.57
C ASP A 96 -4.75 -6.63 1.84
N LEU A 97 -5.06 -5.37 1.53
CA LEU A 97 -4.14 -4.44 0.85
C LEU A 97 -2.83 -4.27 1.62
N ASP A 98 -2.91 -4.20 2.95
CA ASP A 98 -1.74 -4.06 3.82
C ASP A 98 -1.05 -5.41 4.11
N VAL A 99 -1.59 -6.51 3.58
CA VAL A 99 -1.11 -7.89 3.75
C VAL A 99 -0.96 -8.29 5.21
N VAL A 100 -1.94 -7.87 6.00
CA VAL A 100 -2.04 -8.22 7.42
C VAL A 100 -2.77 -9.54 7.66
N ASN A 101 -3.54 -10.04 6.69
CA ASN A 101 -4.25 -11.31 6.79
C ASN A 101 -4.31 -12.07 5.46
N PHE A 102 -4.42 -13.40 5.56
CA PHE A 102 -4.60 -14.33 4.44
C PHE A 102 -5.93 -15.05 4.60
N TYR A 103 -6.82 -14.88 3.63
CA TYR A 103 -8.10 -15.58 3.54
C TYR A 103 -7.86 -16.88 2.78
N VAL A 104 -8.12 -18.00 3.44
CA VAL A 104 -7.82 -19.32 2.90
C VAL A 104 -8.98 -20.28 3.11
N SER A 105 -9.15 -21.20 2.17
CA SER A 105 -10.13 -22.28 2.26
C SER A 105 -9.44 -23.64 2.39
N GLN A 106 -10.13 -24.62 2.97
CA GLN A 106 -9.63 -25.98 3.18
C GLN A 106 -8.29 -26.00 3.93
N LEU A 107 -8.21 -25.26 5.04
CA LEU A 107 -7.01 -25.20 5.87
C LEU A 107 -6.78 -26.55 6.56
N GLN A 108 -5.77 -27.27 6.12
CA GLN A 108 -5.30 -28.51 6.71
C GLN A 108 -4.44 -28.20 7.95
N THR A 109 -4.96 -28.55 9.11
CA THR A 109 -4.25 -28.51 10.39
C THR A 109 -3.94 -29.94 10.87
N PRO A 110 -3.05 -30.13 11.86
CA PRO A 110 -2.80 -31.44 12.45
C PRO A 110 -4.04 -32.10 13.08
N ILE A 111 -5.03 -31.31 13.48
CA ILE A 111 -6.23 -31.79 14.20
C ILE A 111 -7.38 -32.06 13.22
N GLY A 112 -7.37 -31.42 12.04
CA GLY A 112 -8.41 -31.60 11.04
C GLY A 112 -8.40 -30.52 9.97
N VAL A 113 -9.46 -30.51 9.16
CA VAL A 113 -9.65 -29.55 8.07
C VAL A 113 -10.65 -28.49 8.48
N GLN A 114 -10.26 -27.23 8.39
CA GLN A 114 -11.15 -26.09 8.56
C GLN A 114 -11.58 -25.57 7.18
N ALA A 115 -12.89 -25.51 6.94
CA ALA A 115 -13.44 -25.16 5.63
C ALA A 115 -13.00 -23.76 5.16
N GLU A 116 -13.10 -22.76 6.04
CA GLU A 116 -12.70 -21.37 5.78
C GLU A 116 -11.93 -20.83 6.98
N ALA A 117 -10.84 -20.11 6.75
CA ALA A 117 -9.98 -19.58 7.79
C ALA A 117 -9.35 -18.25 7.41
N LEU A 118 -9.06 -17.45 8.44
CA LEU A 118 -8.27 -16.23 8.35
C LEU A 118 -6.95 -16.44 9.09
N LEU A 119 -5.83 -16.49 8.36
CA LEU A 119 -4.50 -16.53 8.97
C LEU A 119 -3.97 -15.10 9.09
N ARG A 120 -3.73 -14.66 10.33
CA ARG A 120 -3.14 -13.33 10.59
C ARG A 120 -1.66 -13.35 10.25
N CYS A 121 -1.14 -12.25 9.72
CA CYS A 121 0.28 -12.11 9.42
C CYS A 121 1.15 -12.29 10.67
N SER A 122 0.65 -11.93 11.86
CA SER A 122 1.34 -12.16 13.14
C SER A 122 1.58 -13.64 13.46
N ASP A 123 0.75 -14.52 12.91
CA ASP A 123 0.79 -15.96 13.18
C ASP A 123 1.70 -16.70 12.19
N ILE A 124 2.06 -16.06 11.06
CA ILE A 124 2.80 -16.65 9.95
C ILE A 124 4.28 -16.23 10.03
N ILE A 125 5.17 -17.21 10.00
CA ILE A 125 6.62 -17.00 9.87
C ILE A 125 7.01 -16.94 8.38
N SER A 126 6.47 -17.86 7.58
CA SER A 126 6.74 -17.93 6.14
C SER A 126 5.63 -18.68 5.40
N TYR A 127 5.57 -18.45 4.09
CA TYR A 127 4.68 -19.19 3.19
C TYR A 127 5.38 -19.55 1.89
N THR A 128 4.98 -20.68 1.31
CA THR A 128 5.57 -21.22 0.07
C THR A 128 4.47 -21.77 -0.82
N PHE A 129 4.54 -21.49 -2.11
CA PHE A 129 3.63 -22.02 -3.11
C PHE A 129 4.39 -22.39 -4.39
N LYS A 130 3.77 -23.21 -5.23
CA LYS A 130 4.28 -23.51 -6.57
C LYS A 130 3.49 -22.69 -7.61
N PRO A 131 4.15 -21.82 -8.38
CA PRO A 131 3.54 -21.12 -9.51
C PRO A 131 3.26 -22.06 -10.69
#